data_AF-A0A519ZZA4-F1
#
_entry.id   AF-A0A519ZZA4-F1
#
_cell.length_a   1.000
_cell.length_b   1.000
_cell.length_c   1.000
_cell.angle_alpha   90.00
_cell.angle_beta   90.00
_cell.angle_gamma   90.00
#
_symmetry.space_group_name_H-M   'P 1'
#
loop_
_entity.id
_entity.type
_entity.pdbx_description
1 polymer ?
#
loop_
_entity_poly.entity_id
_entity_poly.type
_entity_poly.pdbx_seq_one_letter_code
_entity_poly.pdbx_strand_id
1 'polypeptide(L)'
;MAATRKCLSTDEFRQAVAESLSVRQVLGRIGLVPAGGNYKTVQARISRLGLDTSHFTGAGWNVGARYKAFGRNTTMEEILVENFSYAFTHGLRGRLLKEGLK
;
A
#
# COMPACT_ATOMS: atom_id res chain seq x y z
N MET A 1 6.95 25.19 -6.12
CA MET A 1 8.42 25.34 -6.01
C MET A 1 9.06 24.06 -6.54
N ALA A 2 9.94 24.19 -7.53
CA ALA A 2 10.39 23.10 -8.40
C ALA A 2 11.11 21.97 -7.62
N ALA A 3 10.65 20.73 -7.81
CA ALA A 3 11.27 19.54 -7.23
C ALA A 3 12.52 19.17 -8.03
N THR A 4 13.69 19.61 -7.58
CA THR A 4 14.98 19.11 -8.08
C THR A 4 15.66 18.30 -7.00
N ARG A 5 15.54 16.97 -7.08
CA ARG A 5 16.69 16.09 -6.88
C ARG A 5 16.58 14.93 -7.84
N LYS A 6 17.54 14.81 -8.75
CA LYS A 6 17.76 13.63 -9.58
C LYS A 6 18.96 12.95 -8.97
N CYS A 7 18.72 12.02 -8.05
CA CYS A 7 19.74 11.25 -7.34
C CYS A 7 20.72 10.62 -8.34
N LEU A 8 21.97 11.09 -8.35
CA LEU A 8 22.99 10.68 -9.33
C LEU A 8 23.90 9.59 -8.77
N SER A 9 24.26 9.66 -7.48
CA SER A 9 25.19 8.70 -6.90
C SER A 9 24.57 7.32 -6.73
N THR A 10 25.42 6.30 -6.72
CA THR A 10 25.00 4.91 -6.49
C THR A 10 24.58 4.71 -5.03
N ASP A 11 25.25 5.37 -4.08
CA ASP A 11 25.00 5.19 -2.65
C ASP A 11 23.67 5.82 -2.21
N GLU A 12 23.35 7.03 -2.66
CA GLU A 12 22.04 7.63 -2.39
C GLU A 12 20.90 6.77 -2.97
N PHE A 13 21.12 6.12 -4.12
CA PHE A 13 20.13 5.21 -4.70
C PHE A 13 19.96 3.94 -3.86
N ARG A 14 21.06 3.36 -3.35
CA ARG A 14 21.03 2.21 -2.43
C ARG A 14 20.24 2.55 -1.17
N GLN A 15 20.53 3.71 -0.58
CA GLN A 15 19.81 4.19 0.60
C GLN A 15 18.32 4.42 0.30
N ALA A 16 17.99 5.04 -0.83
CA ALA A 16 16.60 5.25 -1.22
C ALA A 16 15.82 3.94 -1.38
N VAL A 17 16.46 2.87 -1.87
CA VAL A 17 15.86 1.53 -1.98
C VAL A 17 15.70 0.88 -0.60
N ALA A 18 16.71 0.94 0.25
CA ALA A 18 16.66 0.37 1.60
C ALA A 18 15.56 0.99 2.48
N GLU A 19 15.34 2.30 2.37
CA GLU A 19 14.34 3.03 3.16
C GLU A 19 12.93 3.04 2.54
N SER A 20 12.73 2.34 1.42
CA SER A 20 11.45 2.28 0.72
C SER A 20 10.81 0.90 0.83
N LEU A 21 9.48 0.86 0.81
CA LEU A 21 8.67 -0.35 0.76
C LEU A 21 8.06 -0.59 -0.64
N SER A 22 8.33 0.30 -1.59
CA SER A 22 7.85 0.19 -2.97
C SER A 22 8.70 1.02 -3.94
N VAL A 23 8.69 0.64 -5.22
CA VAL A 23 9.33 1.39 -6.30
C VAL A 23 8.77 2.81 -6.41
N ARG A 24 7.49 3.02 -6.10
CA ARG A 24 6.87 4.36 -6.08
C ARG A 24 7.53 5.27 -5.04
N GLN A 25 7.81 4.75 -3.84
CA GLN A 25 8.50 5.49 -2.80
C GLN A 25 9.95 5.79 -3.19
N VAL A 26 10.65 4.82 -3.81
CA VAL A 26 12.00 5.04 -4.37
C VAL A 26 11.97 6.21 -5.35
N LEU A 27 11.05 6.18 -6.32
CA LEU A 27 10.85 7.24 -7.31
C LEU A 27 10.65 8.61 -6.65
N GLY A 28 9.76 8.70 -5.65
CA GLY A 28 9.54 9.95 -4.91
C GLY A 28 10.80 10.44 -4.18
N ARG A 29 11.55 9.55 -3.53
CA ARG A 29 12.80 9.89 -2.82
C ARG A 29 13.90 10.39 -3.76
N ILE A 30 14.01 9.80 -4.95
CA ILE A 30 14.98 10.21 -5.98
C ILE A 30 14.47 11.32 -6.90
N GLY A 31 13.34 11.95 -6.53
CA GLY A 31 12.71 13.07 -7.25
C GLY A 31 12.27 12.76 -8.67
N LEU A 32 12.00 11.49 -8.98
CA LEU A 32 11.39 11.08 -10.23
C LEU A 32 9.87 10.98 -10.10
N VAL A 33 9.19 11.43 -11.15
CA VAL A 33 7.74 11.28 -11.26
C VAL A 33 7.38 9.79 -11.35
N PRO A 34 6.39 9.29 -10.60
CA PRO A 34 5.94 7.91 -10.66
C PRO A 34 5.14 7.64 -11.96
N ALA A 35 5.85 7.66 -13.09
CA ALA A 35 5.33 7.40 -14.43
C ALA A 35 5.90 6.09 -15.00
N GLY A 36 5.17 5.43 -15.89
CA GLY A 36 5.45 4.06 -16.36
C GLY A 36 6.90 3.81 -16.82
N GLY A 37 7.50 4.75 -17.57
CA GLY A 37 8.90 4.65 -18.00
C GLY A 37 9.89 4.68 -16.83
N ASN A 38 9.65 5.51 -15.82
CA ASN A 38 10.54 5.63 -14.67
C ASN A 38 10.54 4.38 -13.78
N TYR A 39 9.41 3.67 -13.67
CA TYR A 39 9.36 2.38 -13.00
C TYR A 39 10.30 1.36 -13.65
N LYS A 40 10.25 1.25 -14.98
CA LYS A 40 11.14 0.34 -15.73
C LYS A 40 12.61 0.71 -15.51
N THR A 41 12.95 1.99 -15.59
CA THR A 41 14.32 2.47 -15.36
C THR A 41 14.83 2.15 -13.96
N VAL A 42 14.02 2.40 -12.92
CA VAL A 42 14.40 2.10 -11.53
C VAL A 42 14.54 0.60 -11.31
N GLN A 43 13.61 -0.21 -11.81
CA GLN A 43 13.70 -1.67 -11.68
C GLN A 43 14.93 -2.24 -12.39
N ALA A 44 15.25 -1.74 -13.59
CA ALA A 44 16.47 -2.12 -14.30
C ALA A 44 17.72 -1.73 -13.50
N ARG A 45 17.74 -0.54 -12.88
CA ARG A 45 18.86 -0.09 -12.03
C ARG A 45 19.00 -0.93 -10.76
N ILE A 46 17.90 -1.27 -10.08
CA ILE A 46 17.88 -2.18 -8.92
C ILE A 46 18.48 -3.53 -9.29
N SER A 47 18.01 -4.12 -10.40
CA SER A 47 18.47 -5.42 -10.89
C SER A 47 19.96 -5.40 -11.23
N ARG A 48 20.42 -4.35 -11.93
CA ARG A 48 21.83 -4.17 -12.29
C ARG A 48 22.75 -4.01 -11.07
N LEU A 49 22.25 -3.44 -9.98
CA LEU A 49 23.01 -3.22 -8.75
C LEU A 49 22.89 -4.37 -7.74
N GLY A 50 22.07 -5.38 -8.03
CA GLY A 50 21.83 -6.52 -7.15
C GLY A 50 21.26 -6.12 -5.79
N LEU A 51 20.38 -5.12 -5.76
CA LEU A 51 19.79 -4.65 -4.49
C LEU A 51 18.67 -5.58 -4.05
N ASP A 52 18.64 -5.91 -2.76
CA ASP A 52 17.52 -6.62 -2.18
C ASP A 52 16.27 -5.73 -2.16
N THR A 53 15.16 -6.29 -2.61
CA THR A 53 13.82 -5.67 -2.58
C THR A 53 12.79 -6.58 -1.92
N SER A 54 13.22 -7.63 -1.21
CA SER A 54 12.33 -8.59 -0.53
C SER A 54 11.47 -7.93 0.55
N HIS A 55 11.91 -6.79 1.09
CA HIS A 55 11.15 -5.97 2.03
C HIS A 55 10.04 -5.13 1.38
N PHE A 56 9.98 -5.05 0.05
CA PHE A 56 8.91 -4.34 -0.63
C PHE A 56 7.58 -5.06 -0.44
N THR A 57 6.55 -4.30 -0.07
CA THR A 57 5.28 -4.91 0.32
C THR A 57 4.35 -5.16 -0.86
N GLY A 58 4.45 -4.35 -1.93
CA GLY A 58 3.58 -4.47 -3.11
C GLY A 58 2.08 -4.50 -2.73
N ALA A 59 1.36 -5.48 -3.26
CA ALA A 59 -0.05 -5.71 -2.93
C ALA A 59 -0.26 -6.17 -1.46
N GLY A 60 0.76 -6.73 -0.82
CA GLY A 60 0.75 -7.17 0.58
C GLY A 60 1.11 -6.06 1.59
N TRP A 61 0.71 -4.81 1.34
CA TRP A 61 1.01 -3.70 2.26
C TRP A 61 0.21 -3.78 3.58
N ASN A 62 -0.92 -4.49 3.59
CA ASN A 62 -1.81 -4.61 4.73
C ASN A 62 -2.13 -6.07 5.10
N VAL A 63 -1.10 -6.87 5.42
CA VAL A 63 -1.25 -8.29 5.76
C VAL A 63 -0.42 -8.68 6.99
N GLY A 64 -0.78 -9.79 7.63
CA GLY A 64 -0.04 -10.37 8.76
C GLY A 64 0.20 -9.37 9.89
N ALA A 65 1.45 -9.26 10.36
CA ALA A 65 1.84 -8.32 11.41
C ALA A 65 1.64 -6.83 11.05
N ARG A 66 1.50 -6.49 9.76
CA ARG A 66 1.24 -5.11 9.29
C ARG A 66 -0.24 -4.82 9.11
N TYR A 67 -1.12 -5.79 9.38
CA TYR A 67 -2.56 -5.61 9.21
C TYR A 67 -3.10 -4.52 10.12
N LYS A 68 -3.76 -3.54 9.51
CA LYS A 68 -4.57 -2.51 10.15
C LYS A 68 -5.97 -2.60 9.57
N ALA A 69 -6.96 -2.72 10.46
CA ALA A 69 -8.35 -2.62 10.07
C ALA A 69 -8.62 -1.18 9.61
N PHE A 70 -9.05 -1.03 8.35
CA PHE A 70 -9.48 0.25 7.78
C PHE A 70 -11.00 0.26 7.63
N GLY A 71 -11.61 1.42 7.92
CA GLY A 71 -13.05 1.63 7.84
C GLY A 71 -13.73 1.64 9.20
N ARG A 72 -14.96 2.15 9.24
CA ARG A 72 -15.79 2.11 10.44
C ARG A 72 -16.21 0.66 10.68
N ASN A 73 -15.81 0.11 11.81
CA ASN A 73 -16.36 -1.12 12.36
C ASN A 73 -17.74 -0.81 12.98
N THR A 74 -18.75 -0.60 12.13
CA THR A 74 -20.11 -0.41 12.61
C THR A 74 -20.54 -1.65 13.39
N THR A 75 -20.94 -1.48 14.65
CA THR A 75 -21.31 -2.60 15.52
C THR A 75 -22.63 -3.22 15.06
N MET A 76 -22.98 -4.39 15.59
CA MET A 76 -24.21 -5.04 15.16
C MET A 76 -25.44 -4.29 15.67
N GLU A 77 -25.34 -3.69 16.86
CA GLU A 77 -26.36 -2.85 17.48
C GLU A 77 -26.64 -1.59 16.65
N GLU A 78 -25.60 -0.99 16.06
CA GLU A 78 -25.75 0.18 15.19
C GLU A 78 -26.44 -0.16 13.85
N ILE A 79 -26.24 -1.38 13.31
CA ILE A 79 -26.78 -1.79 12.00
C ILE A 79 -28.19 -2.37 12.11
N LEU A 80 -28.50 -3.06 13.22
CA LEU A 80 -29.79 -3.69 13.46
C LEU A 80 -30.84 -2.72 14.00
N VAL A 81 -30.84 -1.49 13.45
CA VAL A 81 -31.86 -0.48 13.71
C VAL A 81 -32.78 -0.39 12.49
N GLU A 82 -34.06 -0.17 12.73
CA GLU A 82 -35.04 0.03 11.68
C GLU A 82 -34.61 1.16 10.72
N ASN A 83 -34.72 0.94 9.41
CA ASN A 83 -34.30 1.87 8.35
C ASN A 83 -32.78 2.20 8.28
N PHE A 84 -31.91 1.40 8.89
CA PHE A 84 -30.47 1.59 8.72
C PHE A 84 -30.03 1.27 7.27
N SER A 85 -29.48 2.26 6.57
CA SER A 85 -28.98 2.08 5.21
C SER A 85 -27.57 1.47 5.22
N TYR A 86 -27.50 0.16 5.01
CA TYR A 86 -26.24 -0.57 4.87
C TYR A 86 -25.90 -0.78 3.39
N ALA A 87 -24.93 -0.02 2.87
CA ALA A 87 -24.61 -0.03 1.44
C ALA A 87 -24.06 -1.38 0.93
N PHE A 88 -23.50 -2.21 1.82
CA PHE A 88 -22.85 -3.47 1.46
C PHE A 88 -23.61 -4.71 1.98
N THR A 89 -24.82 -4.91 1.47
CA THR A 89 -25.77 -5.94 1.95
C THR A 89 -25.22 -7.37 1.93
N HIS A 90 -24.39 -7.74 0.95
CA HIS A 90 -23.72 -9.04 0.90
C HIS A 90 -22.79 -9.26 2.10
N GLY A 91 -21.98 -8.24 2.46
CA GLY A 91 -21.14 -8.29 3.63
C GLY A 91 -21.93 -8.36 4.93
N LEU A 92 -23.06 -7.64 5.01
CA LEU A 92 -23.95 -7.71 6.17
C LEU A 92 -24.49 -9.13 6.36
N ARG A 93 -24.99 -9.79 5.30
CA ARG A 93 -25.46 -11.19 5.40
C ARG A 93 -24.38 -12.11 5.98
N GLY A 94 -23.14 -12.01 5.48
CA GLY A 94 -22.03 -12.82 6.00
C GLY A 94 -21.73 -12.55 7.47
N ARG A 95 -21.79 -11.28 7.90
CA ARG A 95 -21.63 -10.90 9.31
C ARG A 95 -22.76 -11.45 10.19
N LEU A 96 -24.01 -11.39 9.73
CA LEU A 96 -25.16 -11.92 10.48
C LEU A 96 -25.07 -13.43 10.68
N LEU A 97 -24.66 -14.18 9.65
CA LEU A 97 -24.45 -15.63 9.75
C LEU A 97 -23.31 -15.96 10.73
N LYS A 98 -22.24 -15.15 10.75
CA LYS A 98 -21.11 -15.33 11.68
C LYS A 98 -21.52 -15.10 13.14
N GLU A 99 -22.38 -14.12 13.40
CA GLU A 99 -22.90 -13.81 14.75
C GLU A 99 -24.11 -14.68 15.16
N GLY A 100 -24.60 -15.57 14.28
CA GLY A 100 -25.75 -16.44 14.57
C GLY A 100 -27.10 -15.72 14.63
N LEU A 101 -27.20 -14.53 14.02
CA LEU A 101 -28.40 -13.69 14.01
C LEU A 101 -29.31 -13.93 12.80
N LYS A 102 -29.05 -15.00 12.04
CA LYS A 102 -29.78 -15.36 10.82
C LYS A 102 -29.78 -16.86 10.57
#